data_AF-A0A350YSV4-F1
#
_entry.id   AF-A0A350YSV4-F1
#
_cell.length_a   1.000
_cell.length_b   1.000
_cell.length_c   1.000
_cell.angle_alpha   90.00
_cell.angle_beta   90.00
_cell.angle_gamma   90.00
#
_symmetry.space_group_name_H-M   'P 1'
#
loop_
_entity.id
_entity.type
_entity.pdbx_description
1 polymer ?
#
loop_
_entity_poly.entity_id
_entity_poly.type
_entity_poly.pdbx_seq_one_letter_code
_entity_poly.pdbx_strand_id
1 'polypeptide(L)'
;MIISPEDWPGLKAAFASAAAKGVLLYDIKTERFEVTTLLQKLLSQNEEIFGTLVPGSASDPAVSKVSVHHFSKIVSGSPLQRPAWFFDVEQQGEGIVDVTTHLVDLIQWECFPEQILDPSDVKLSSARRWPTIISKEEFRGVTGFDDFPEYLGKDVKDGKLHVYSNGEMIYQLKGIWAKVSVTWDFMPPAGGGDTHYSVMRGTKCDLVIRQGADEKFVPTLYVENIRGSSLPELNEKLKAALGQLPFDSLMAENSGNKALKIFIPTKYRVSHEEHFGQVTRKFLEYMEAGKLPEWEVPGMITKYYTTTSALKLAKE
;
A
#
# COMPACT_ATOMS: atom_id res chain seq x y z
N MET A 1 -7.38 8.44 -16.18
CA MET A 1 -6.93 7.53 -15.10
C MET A 1 -6.30 6.32 -15.74
N ILE A 2 -5.44 5.59 -15.04
CA ILE A 2 -4.81 4.37 -15.55
C ILE A 2 -5.51 3.20 -14.87
N ILE A 3 -6.61 2.73 -15.47
CA ILE A 3 -7.50 1.71 -14.89
C ILE A 3 -7.30 0.37 -15.59
N SER A 4 -7.16 0.40 -16.90
CA SER A 4 -7.04 -0.77 -17.76
C SER A 4 -5.59 -0.92 -18.29
N PRO A 5 -5.18 -2.14 -18.68
CA PRO A 5 -3.91 -2.36 -19.39
C PRO A 5 -3.73 -1.44 -20.60
N GLU A 6 -4.82 -1.14 -21.30
CA GLU A 6 -4.86 -0.30 -22.49
C GLU A 6 -4.57 1.18 -22.19
N ASP A 7 -4.76 1.63 -20.95
CA ASP A 7 -4.46 3.00 -20.52
C ASP A 7 -2.96 3.23 -20.31
N TRP A 8 -2.19 2.16 -20.02
CA TRP A 8 -0.78 2.28 -19.63
C TRP A 8 0.12 2.96 -20.68
N PRO A 9 -0.01 2.70 -22.01
CA PRO A 9 0.68 3.49 -23.02
C PRO A 9 0.36 4.99 -22.95
N GLY A 10 -0.88 5.35 -22.60
CA GLY A 10 -1.31 6.74 -22.40
C GLY A 10 -0.57 7.43 -21.25
N LEU A 11 -0.27 6.70 -20.16
CA LEU A 11 0.57 7.21 -19.06
C LEU A 11 1.97 7.60 -19.54
N LYS A 12 2.61 6.73 -20.32
CA LYS A 12 3.95 7.00 -20.86
C LYS A 12 3.94 8.22 -21.78
N ALA A 13 2.91 8.33 -22.63
CA ALA A 13 2.73 9.49 -23.49
C ALA A 13 2.50 10.78 -22.67
N ALA A 14 1.77 10.71 -21.55
CA ALA A 14 1.57 11.83 -20.65
C ALA A 14 2.89 12.31 -20.01
N PHE A 15 3.73 11.39 -19.53
CA PHE A 15 5.06 11.75 -19.02
C PHE A 15 5.99 12.34 -20.10
N ALA A 16 5.99 11.77 -21.30
CA ALA A 16 6.75 12.31 -22.43
C ALA A 16 6.29 13.73 -22.80
N SER A 17 4.97 13.97 -22.82
CA SER A 17 4.37 15.29 -23.05
C SER A 17 4.73 16.28 -21.94
N ALA A 18 4.70 15.84 -20.67
CA ALA A 18 5.09 16.66 -19.52
C ALA A 18 6.55 17.11 -19.63
N ALA A 19 7.46 16.17 -19.93
CA ALA A 19 8.87 16.46 -20.16
C ALA A 19 9.09 17.43 -21.34
N ALA A 20 8.43 17.21 -22.48
CA ALA A 20 8.54 18.08 -23.66
C ALA A 20 8.04 19.51 -23.40
N LYS A 21 7.08 19.69 -22.49
CA LYS A 21 6.51 20.99 -22.11
C LYS A 21 7.18 21.62 -20.90
N GLY A 22 8.15 20.96 -20.27
CA GLY A 22 8.78 21.43 -19.04
C GLY A 22 7.82 21.55 -17.86
N VAL A 23 6.80 20.68 -17.79
CA VAL A 23 5.84 20.62 -16.67
C VAL A 23 5.98 19.31 -15.90
N LEU A 24 5.52 19.29 -14.65
CA LEU A 24 5.57 18.11 -13.80
C LEU A 24 4.23 17.36 -13.81
N LEU A 25 4.30 16.04 -13.88
CA LEU A 25 3.19 15.12 -13.63
C LEU A 25 3.59 14.25 -12.43
N TYR A 26 2.73 14.20 -11.41
CA TYR A 26 3.05 13.53 -10.14
C TYR A 26 1.79 12.94 -9.51
N ASP A 27 1.88 11.71 -9.00
CA ASP A 27 0.79 11.06 -8.28
C ASP A 27 0.91 11.26 -6.77
N ILE A 28 -0.13 10.88 -6.03
CA ILE A 28 -0.18 11.08 -4.59
C ILE A 28 0.03 9.74 -3.87
N LYS A 29 1.11 9.64 -3.09
CA LYS A 29 1.51 8.45 -2.33
C LYS A 29 1.70 8.77 -0.86
N THR A 30 0.58 9.00 -0.20
CA THR A 30 0.47 9.34 1.24
C THR A 30 1.17 8.35 2.14
N GLU A 31 1.07 7.06 1.86
CA GLU A 31 1.56 6.02 2.76
C GLU A 31 3.09 6.03 2.93
N ARG A 32 3.85 6.67 2.03
CA ARG A 32 5.29 6.93 2.23
C ARG A 32 5.59 7.80 3.46
N PHE A 33 4.59 8.51 3.98
CA PHE A 33 4.70 9.39 5.15
C PHE A 33 4.13 8.78 6.42
N GLU A 34 3.53 7.58 6.35
CA GLU A 34 3.11 6.87 7.55
C GLU A 34 4.36 6.41 8.32
N VAL A 35 4.38 6.65 9.63
CA VAL A 35 5.59 6.48 10.44
C VAL A 35 6.07 5.03 10.51
N THR A 36 5.19 4.04 10.60
CA THR A 36 5.61 2.63 10.59
C THR A 36 6.22 2.22 9.26
N THR A 37 5.71 2.75 8.14
CA THR A 37 6.26 2.58 6.79
C THR A 37 7.66 3.19 6.68
N LEU A 38 7.84 4.43 7.15
CA LEU A 38 9.16 5.09 7.20
C LEU A 38 10.17 4.28 8.02
N LEU A 39 9.77 3.81 9.20
CA LEU A 39 10.63 3.01 10.07
C LEU A 39 10.91 1.62 9.48
N GLN A 40 9.94 0.97 8.83
CA GLN A 40 10.14 -0.30 8.13
C GLN A 40 11.18 -0.14 7.02
N LYS A 41 11.08 0.91 6.21
CA LYS A 41 12.10 1.28 5.22
C LYS A 41 13.46 1.49 5.87
N LEU A 42 13.57 2.41 6.84
CA LEU A 42 14.85 2.79 7.43
C LEU A 42 15.56 1.62 8.12
N LEU A 43 14.82 0.78 8.87
CA LEU A 43 15.38 -0.40 9.50
C LEU A 43 15.76 -1.49 8.49
N SER A 44 15.03 -1.62 7.38
CA SER A 44 15.39 -2.58 6.32
C SER A 44 16.73 -2.25 5.64
N GLN A 45 17.15 -0.99 5.68
CA GLN A 45 18.44 -0.54 5.15
C GLN A 45 19.58 -0.65 6.17
N ASN A 46 19.28 -1.02 7.42
CA ASN A 46 20.31 -1.24 8.44
C ASN A 46 20.74 -2.72 8.43
N GLU A 47 21.88 -3.00 7.82
CA GLU A 47 22.41 -4.37 7.68
C GLU A 47 22.68 -5.04 9.04
N GLU A 48 22.99 -4.28 10.09
CA GLU A 48 23.20 -4.86 11.42
C GLU A 48 21.92 -5.45 12.00
N ILE A 49 20.77 -4.80 11.76
CA ILE A 49 19.44 -5.21 12.21
C ILE A 49 18.81 -6.21 11.26
N PHE A 50 18.65 -5.83 10.00
CA PHE A 50 17.86 -6.58 9.02
C PHE A 50 18.68 -7.60 8.25
N GLY A 51 19.99 -7.35 8.11
CA GLY A 51 20.82 -8.01 7.13
C GLY A 51 20.43 -7.52 5.73
N THR A 52 20.08 -8.45 4.85
CA THR A 52 19.62 -8.15 3.49
C THR A 52 18.25 -8.76 3.25
N LEU A 53 17.49 -8.19 2.31
CA LEU A 53 16.21 -8.73 1.90
C LEU A 53 16.39 -10.12 1.30
N VAL A 54 15.66 -11.12 1.81
CA VAL A 54 15.70 -12.48 1.24
C VAL A 54 15.00 -12.48 -0.13
N PRO A 55 15.35 -13.39 -1.06
CA PRO A 55 14.65 -13.48 -2.35
C PRO A 55 13.20 -13.94 -2.22
N GLY A 56 12.89 -14.80 -1.25
CA GLY A 56 11.58 -15.42 -1.08
C GLY A 56 11.23 -16.40 -2.21
N SER A 57 9.95 -16.79 -2.27
CA SER A 57 9.37 -17.63 -3.31
C SER A 57 7.92 -17.22 -3.61
N ALA A 58 7.30 -17.79 -4.65
CA ALA A 58 5.90 -17.53 -4.96
C ALA A 58 4.94 -17.90 -3.80
N SER A 59 5.20 -19.03 -3.13
CA SER A 59 4.37 -19.51 -2.01
C SER A 59 4.69 -18.83 -0.69
N ASP A 60 5.87 -18.25 -0.57
CA ASP A 60 6.34 -17.56 0.62
C ASP A 60 7.13 -16.31 0.18
N PRO A 61 6.45 -15.20 -0.17
CA PRO A 61 7.07 -13.99 -0.71
C PRO A 61 7.96 -13.30 0.31
N ALA A 62 9.07 -12.71 -0.13
CA ALA A 62 9.96 -11.93 0.75
C ALA A 62 9.26 -10.70 1.35
N VAL A 63 8.35 -10.11 0.57
CA VAL A 63 7.57 -8.95 0.98
C VAL A 63 6.08 -9.24 0.76
N SER A 64 5.26 -9.02 1.77
CA SER A 64 3.79 -9.13 1.62
C SER A 64 3.12 -7.92 2.24
N LYS A 65 2.25 -7.25 1.48
CA LYS A 65 1.41 -6.15 1.96
C LYS A 65 -0.06 -6.47 1.71
N VAL A 66 -0.86 -6.46 2.77
CA VAL A 66 -2.29 -6.84 2.74
C VAL A 66 -3.08 -5.75 3.44
N SER A 67 -4.11 -5.24 2.79
CA SER A 67 -5.00 -4.23 3.39
C SER A 67 -6.46 -4.65 3.26
N VAL A 68 -7.23 -4.41 4.31
CA VAL A 68 -8.69 -4.57 4.31
C VAL A 68 -9.30 -3.21 4.59
N HIS A 69 -10.05 -2.70 3.61
CA HIS A 69 -10.80 -1.46 3.67
C HIS A 69 -12.29 -1.73 3.72
N HIS A 70 -13.06 -0.70 4.05
CA HIS A 70 -14.50 -0.79 4.15
C HIS A 70 -15.19 0.34 3.37
N PHE A 71 -16.22 -0.02 2.60
CA PHE A 71 -17.05 0.95 1.87
C PHE A 71 -17.75 1.90 2.85
N SER A 72 -18.42 1.35 3.84
CA SER A 72 -19.14 2.08 4.87
C SER A 72 -18.18 2.50 5.99
N LYS A 73 -18.11 3.81 6.22
CA LYS A 73 -17.34 4.42 7.31
C LYS A 73 -18.18 5.51 7.97
N ILE A 74 -18.00 5.69 9.27
CA ILE A 74 -18.48 6.88 9.97
C ILE A 74 -17.30 7.84 10.09
N VAL A 75 -17.45 9.04 9.53
CA VAL A 75 -16.47 10.12 9.61
C VAL A 75 -17.14 11.31 10.27
N SER A 76 -16.57 11.80 11.38
CA SER A 76 -17.12 12.92 12.17
C SER A 76 -18.60 12.73 12.55
N GLY A 77 -18.98 11.50 12.92
CA GLY A 77 -20.34 11.15 13.34
C GLY A 77 -21.36 10.97 12.21
N SER A 78 -20.96 11.13 10.94
CA SER A 78 -21.82 10.95 9.77
C SER A 78 -21.36 9.80 8.88
N PRO A 79 -22.26 9.04 8.24
CA PRO A 79 -21.90 8.08 7.20
C PRO A 79 -21.16 8.77 6.05
N LEU A 80 -19.98 8.27 5.72
CA LEU A 80 -19.20 8.72 4.58
C LEU A 80 -19.98 8.39 3.30
N GLN A 81 -20.43 9.43 2.60
CA GLN A 81 -21.11 9.30 1.32
C GLN A 81 -20.09 9.10 0.19
N ARG A 82 -20.43 8.22 -0.73
CA ARG A 82 -19.66 7.92 -1.94
C ARG A 82 -20.51 8.19 -3.17
N PRO A 83 -19.92 8.71 -4.25
CA PRO A 83 -20.64 8.81 -5.50
C PRO A 83 -20.97 7.41 -6.02
N ALA A 84 -22.12 7.24 -6.67
CA ALA A 84 -22.55 5.94 -7.19
C ALA A 84 -21.54 5.34 -8.20
N TRP A 85 -20.83 6.17 -8.96
CA TRP A 85 -19.78 5.71 -9.90
C TRP A 85 -18.57 5.10 -9.20
N PHE A 86 -18.39 5.29 -7.88
CA PHE A 86 -17.34 4.60 -7.10
C PHE A 86 -17.50 3.08 -7.16
N PHE A 87 -18.74 2.60 -7.39
CA PHE A 87 -19.07 1.18 -7.49
C PHE A 87 -19.05 0.67 -8.94
N ASP A 88 -18.76 1.54 -9.91
CA ASP A 88 -18.50 1.16 -11.30
C ASP A 88 -17.00 1.02 -11.53
N VAL A 89 -16.53 -0.23 -11.69
CA VAL A 89 -15.11 -0.51 -11.87
C VAL A 89 -14.54 0.00 -13.20
N GLU A 90 -15.39 0.39 -14.16
CA GLU A 90 -14.94 1.06 -15.39
C GLU A 90 -14.64 2.55 -15.18
N GLN A 91 -15.14 3.14 -14.08
CA GLN A 91 -14.91 4.54 -13.71
C GLN A 91 -13.93 4.68 -12.55
N GLN A 92 -14.13 3.93 -11.47
CA GLN A 92 -13.22 3.93 -10.31
C GLN A 92 -11.94 3.14 -10.58
N GLY A 93 -12.06 2.04 -11.34
CA GLY A 93 -11.07 0.98 -11.41
C GLY A 93 -11.34 -0.16 -10.44
N GLU A 94 -10.86 -1.35 -10.77
CA GLU A 94 -10.93 -2.52 -9.90
C GLU A 94 -9.96 -2.40 -8.71
N GLY A 95 -10.22 -3.14 -7.64
CA GLY A 95 -9.34 -3.12 -6.45
C GLY A 95 -7.88 -3.42 -6.76
N ILE A 96 -7.63 -4.32 -7.71
CA ILE A 96 -6.28 -4.71 -8.15
C ILE A 96 -5.51 -3.60 -8.90
N VAL A 97 -6.16 -2.48 -9.24
CA VAL A 97 -5.53 -1.29 -9.85
C VAL A 97 -5.72 0.00 -9.06
N ASP A 98 -6.55 -0.01 -8.03
CA ASP A 98 -6.83 1.14 -7.16
C ASP A 98 -5.84 1.19 -5.97
N VAL A 99 -6.26 0.77 -4.79
CA VAL A 99 -5.48 0.81 -3.53
C VAL A 99 -4.14 0.08 -3.65
N THR A 100 -4.09 -1.00 -4.42
CA THR A 100 -2.82 -1.74 -4.67
C THR A 100 -1.73 -0.87 -5.28
N THR A 101 -2.07 0.26 -5.91
CA THR A 101 -1.11 1.27 -6.36
C THR A 101 -0.27 1.79 -5.19
N HIS A 102 -0.84 1.98 -3.99
CA HIS A 102 -0.04 2.30 -2.80
C HIS A 102 0.85 1.13 -2.37
N LEU A 103 0.33 -0.10 -2.37
CA LEU A 103 1.09 -1.25 -1.88
C LEU A 103 2.28 -1.60 -2.80
N VAL A 104 2.09 -1.51 -4.11
CA VAL A 104 3.16 -1.66 -5.10
C VAL A 104 4.19 -0.54 -4.97
N ASP A 105 3.74 0.72 -4.79
CA ASP A 105 4.62 1.86 -4.54
C ASP A 105 5.51 1.66 -3.31
N LEU A 106 4.91 1.20 -2.19
CA LEU A 106 5.65 0.95 -0.96
C LEU A 106 6.70 -0.16 -1.14
N ILE A 107 6.40 -1.23 -1.86
CA ILE A 107 7.40 -2.28 -2.16
C ILE A 107 8.57 -1.69 -2.94
N GLN A 108 8.30 -0.89 -3.98
CA GLN A 108 9.34 -0.22 -4.76
C GLN A 108 10.17 0.72 -3.87
N TRP A 109 9.51 1.57 -3.10
CA TRP A 109 10.13 2.65 -2.34
C TRP A 109 10.89 2.16 -1.10
N GLU A 110 10.40 1.13 -0.41
CA GLU A 110 11.03 0.55 0.77
C GLU A 110 12.18 -0.40 0.41
N CYS A 111 11.97 -1.26 -0.60
CA CYS A 111 12.92 -2.33 -0.92
C CYS A 111 14.02 -1.88 -1.89
N PHE A 112 13.71 -0.90 -2.75
CA PHE A 112 14.62 -0.41 -3.79
C PHE A 112 14.71 1.12 -3.75
N PRO A 113 15.05 1.71 -2.58
CA PRO A 113 15.02 3.15 -2.41
C PRO A 113 15.92 3.85 -3.44
N GLU A 114 15.35 4.85 -4.10
CA GLU A 114 16.02 5.69 -5.11
C GLU A 114 16.59 4.96 -6.33
N GLN A 115 16.31 3.66 -6.47
CA GLN A 115 16.70 2.91 -7.66
C GLN A 115 15.74 3.21 -8.81
N ILE A 116 16.29 3.38 -10.00
CA ILE A 116 15.50 3.43 -11.23
C ILE A 116 14.96 2.02 -11.50
N LEU A 117 13.65 1.91 -11.62
CA LEU A 117 12.93 0.68 -11.95
C LEU A 117 12.37 0.76 -13.36
N ASP A 118 12.34 -0.38 -14.04
CA ASP A 118 11.75 -0.54 -15.36
C ASP A 118 10.64 -1.61 -15.35
N PRO A 119 9.60 -1.51 -16.19
CA PRO A 119 8.61 -2.57 -16.38
C PRO A 119 9.20 -3.97 -16.59
N SER A 120 10.38 -4.08 -17.21
CA SER A 120 11.08 -5.35 -17.41
C SER A 120 11.64 -5.99 -16.13
N ASP A 121 11.78 -5.21 -15.05
CA ASP A 121 12.13 -5.72 -13.72
C ASP A 121 10.98 -6.51 -13.06
N VAL A 122 9.77 -6.40 -13.60
CA VAL A 122 8.54 -6.98 -13.06
C VAL A 122 8.22 -8.29 -13.78
N LYS A 123 8.08 -9.37 -13.01
CA LYS A 123 7.60 -10.68 -13.48
C LYS A 123 6.37 -11.09 -12.70
N LEU A 124 5.19 -11.01 -13.30
CA LEU A 124 3.96 -11.48 -12.69
C LEU A 124 3.93 -13.01 -12.63
N SER A 125 3.53 -13.56 -11.48
CA SER A 125 3.38 -15.00 -11.30
C SER A 125 1.92 -15.41 -11.26
N SER A 126 1.10 -14.68 -10.51
CA SER A 126 -0.34 -14.95 -10.42
C SER A 126 -1.08 -13.68 -10.01
N ALA A 127 -2.31 -13.53 -10.50
CA ALA A 127 -3.20 -12.48 -10.07
C ALA A 127 -4.62 -13.01 -9.99
N ARG A 128 -5.41 -12.51 -9.03
CA ARG A 128 -6.82 -12.84 -8.88
C ARG A 128 -7.63 -11.62 -8.48
N ARG A 129 -8.89 -11.63 -8.88
CA ARG A 129 -9.90 -10.61 -8.58
C ARG A 129 -11.16 -11.29 -8.07
N TRP A 130 -11.90 -10.63 -7.20
CA TRP A 130 -13.20 -11.13 -6.76
C TRP A 130 -14.11 -9.97 -6.35
N PRO A 131 -15.44 -10.13 -6.47
CA PRO A 131 -16.35 -9.05 -6.12
C PRO A 131 -16.64 -9.01 -4.61
N THR A 132 -16.90 -7.81 -4.11
CA THR A 132 -17.72 -7.60 -2.92
C THR A 132 -19.16 -7.44 -3.38
N ILE A 133 -20.07 -8.20 -2.75
CA ILE A 133 -21.49 -8.20 -3.09
C ILE A 133 -22.18 -7.18 -2.20
N ILE A 134 -22.89 -6.23 -2.81
CA ILE A 134 -23.52 -5.10 -2.12
C ILE A 134 -25.03 -5.19 -2.32
N SER A 135 -25.79 -5.18 -1.22
CA SER A 135 -27.25 -5.12 -1.27
C SER A 135 -27.74 -3.72 -1.68
N LYS A 136 -29.00 -3.63 -2.05
CA LYS A 136 -29.65 -2.35 -2.35
C LYS A 136 -29.65 -1.42 -1.13
N GLU A 137 -29.90 -1.96 0.06
CA GLU A 137 -29.87 -1.22 1.33
C GLU A 137 -28.47 -0.71 1.67
N GLU A 138 -27.45 -1.56 1.49
CA GLU A 138 -26.05 -1.20 1.69
C GLU A 138 -25.63 -0.08 0.73
N PHE A 139 -25.95 -0.20 -0.55
CA PHE A 139 -25.68 0.80 -1.56
C PHE A 139 -26.38 2.13 -1.26
N ARG A 140 -27.67 2.09 -0.88
CA ARG A 140 -28.41 3.27 -0.44
C ARG A 140 -27.76 3.93 0.76
N GLY A 141 -27.30 3.15 1.74
CA GLY A 141 -26.66 3.67 2.95
C GLY A 141 -25.38 4.48 2.69
N VAL A 142 -24.61 4.10 1.66
CA VAL A 142 -23.33 4.74 1.33
C VAL A 142 -23.39 5.70 0.15
N THR A 143 -24.49 5.76 -0.62
CA THR A 143 -24.64 6.66 -1.77
C THR A 143 -25.82 7.63 -1.67
N GLY A 144 -26.83 7.30 -0.88
CA GLY A 144 -28.12 8.01 -0.83
C GLY A 144 -29.08 7.69 -1.99
N PHE A 145 -28.71 6.85 -2.96
CA PHE A 145 -29.58 6.46 -4.08
C PHE A 145 -30.52 5.33 -3.67
N ASP A 146 -31.81 5.46 -4.01
CA ASP A 146 -32.81 4.44 -3.70
C ASP A 146 -32.64 3.16 -4.53
N ASP A 147 -32.11 3.27 -5.76
CA ASP A 147 -31.89 2.18 -6.71
C ASP A 147 -30.47 2.26 -7.30
N PHE A 148 -29.99 1.14 -7.85
CA PHE A 148 -28.75 1.14 -8.63
C PHE A 148 -28.97 1.96 -9.91
N PRO A 149 -28.12 2.96 -10.21
CA PRO A 149 -28.16 3.66 -11.49
C PRO A 149 -28.02 2.70 -12.68
N GLU A 150 -28.62 3.07 -13.82
CA GLU A 150 -28.70 2.22 -15.01
C GLU A 150 -27.34 1.67 -15.47
N TYR A 151 -26.28 2.48 -15.43
CA TYR A 151 -24.93 2.07 -15.84
C TYR A 151 -24.32 0.97 -14.96
N LEU A 152 -24.81 0.76 -13.74
CA LEU A 152 -24.38 -0.35 -12.87
C LEU A 152 -25.11 -1.65 -13.20
N GLY A 153 -26.14 -1.64 -14.06
CA GLY A 153 -26.95 -2.82 -14.38
C GLY A 153 -26.12 -4.01 -14.91
N LYS A 154 -24.99 -3.74 -15.57
CA LYS A 154 -24.03 -4.77 -16.05
C LYS A 154 -23.40 -5.60 -14.92
N ASP A 155 -23.33 -5.03 -13.72
CA ASP A 155 -22.71 -5.61 -12.54
C ASP A 155 -23.76 -6.12 -11.51
N VAL A 156 -25.05 -5.96 -11.80
CA VAL A 156 -26.14 -6.45 -10.92
C VAL A 156 -26.49 -7.90 -11.27
N LYS A 157 -26.46 -8.77 -10.27
CA LYS A 157 -26.86 -10.19 -10.36
C LYS A 157 -27.76 -10.53 -9.19
N ASP A 158 -28.90 -11.16 -9.46
CA ASP A 158 -29.88 -11.56 -8.44
C ASP A 158 -30.27 -10.40 -7.49
N GLY A 159 -30.40 -9.19 -8.04
CA GLY A 159 -30.77 -7.98 -7.30
C GLY A 159 -29.67 -7.40 -6.40
N LYS A 160 -28.43 -7.88 -6.50
CA LYS A 160 -27.27 -7.37 -5.75
C LYS A 160 -26.18 -6.88 -6.70
N LEU A 161 -25.44 -5.87 -6.29
CA LEU A 161 -24.34 -5.32 -7.08
C LEU A 161 -23.04 -6.07 -6.79
N HIS A 162 -22.38 -6.59 -7.82
CA HIS A 162 -21.10 -7.29 -7.72
C HIS A 162 -19.95 -6.39 -8.11
N VAL A 163 -19.29 -5.77 -7.13
CA VAL A 163 -18.21 -4.81 -7.38
C VAL A 163 -16.87 -5.50 -7.26
N TYR A 164 -16.09 -5.58 -8.34
CA TYR A 164 -14.72 -6.15 -8.34
C TYR A 164 -13.69 -5.23 -7.65
N SER A 165 -13.95 -4.91 -6.39
CA SER A 165 -13.16 -4.05 -5.52
C SER A 165 -12.02 -4.78 -4.81
N ASN A 166 -11.83 -6.07 -5.05
CA ASN A 166 -10.80 -6.88 -4.39
C ASN A 166 -9.81 -7.46 -5.40
N GLY A 167 -8.56 -7.58 -4.98
CA GLY A 167 -7.50 -8.05 -5.84
C GLY A 167 -6.28 -8.50 -5.08
N GLU A 168 -5.60 -9.51 -5.62
CA GLU A 168 -4.32 -9.99 -5.12
C GLU A 168 -3.40 -10.29 -6.31
N MET A 169 -2.11 -9.95 -6.16
CA MET A 169 -1.08 -10.33 -7.12
C MET A 169 0.19 -10.80 -6.41
N ILE A 170 0.84 -11.79 -7.00
CA ILE A 170 2.15 -12.30 -6.63
C ILE A 170 3.07 -12.07 -7.82
N TYR A 171 4.21 -11.42 -7.58
CA TYR A 171 5.15 -11.03 -8.62
C TYR A 171 6.58 -11.01 -8.10
N GLN A 172 7.53 -10.90 -9.01
CA GLN A 172 8.91 -10.55 -8.69
C GLN A 172 9.19 -9.13 -9.13
N LEU A 173 9.94 -8.38 -8.32
CA LEU A 173 10.58 -7.12 -8.70
C LEU A 173 12.09 -7.28 -8.48
N LYS A 174 12.88 -7.17 -9.55
CA LYS A 174 14.34 -7.38 -9.52
C LYS A 174 14.75 -8.69 -8.82
N GLY A 175 13.96 -9.75 -9.04
CA GLY A 175 14.19 -11.08 -8.49
C GLY A 175 13.64 -11.33 -7.08
N ILE A 176 13.14 -10.29 -6.39
CA ILE A 176 12.54 -10.42 -5.06
C ILE A 176 11.04 -10.72 -5.19
N TRP A 177 10.59 -11.79 -4.53
CA TRP A 177 9.18 -12.18 -4.51
C TRP A 177 8.36 -11.28 -3.61
N ALA A 178 7.28 -10.73 -4.16
CA ALA A 178 6.38 -9.84 -3.49
C ALA A 178 4.91 -10.25 -3.67
N LYS A 179 4.10 -9.97 -2.65
CA LYS A 179 2.65 -10.10 -2.68
C LYS A 179 2.00 -8.79 -2.28
N VAL A 180 0.98 -8.40 -3.02
CA VAL A 180 0.04 -7.36 -2.59
C VAL A 180 -1.39 -7.89 -2.65
N SER A 181 -2.19 -7.53 -1.66
CA SER A 181 -3.61 -7.89 -1.61
C SER A 181 -4.42 -6.75 -1.03
N VAL A 182 -5.59 -6.50 -1.62
CA VAL A 182 -6.60 -5.60 -1.09
C VAL A 182 -7.94 -6.28 -1.05
N THR A 183 -8.63 -6.12 0.07
CA THR A 183 -10.04 -6.42 0.25
C THR A 183 -10.80 -5.14 0.58
N TRP A 184 -12.00 -5.00 0.03
CA TRP A 184 -12.98 -3.98 0.34
C TRP A 184 -14.24 -4.66 0.84
N ASP A 185 -14.35 -4.87 2.15
CA ASP A 185 -15.59 -5.35 2.76
C ASP A 185 -16.62 -4.22 2.84
N PHE A 186 -17.89 -4.54 3.10
CA PHE A 186 -18.89 -3.47 3.22
C PHE A 186 -18.66 -2.63 4.49
N MET A 187 -18.54 -3.27 5.65
CA MET A 187 -18.33 -2.61 6.95
C MET A 187 -17.46 -3.48 7.87
N PRO A 188 -16.68 -2.88 8.79
CA PRO A 188 -15.89 -3.64 9.74
C PRO A 188 -16.79 -4.32 10.79
N PRO A 189 -16.29 -5.34 11.51
CA PRO A 189 -16.96 -5.83 12.72
C PRO A 189 -17.13 -4.70 13.75
N ALA A 190 -18.06 -4.85 14.69
CA ALA A 190 -18.32 -3.84 15.70
C ALA A 190 -17.05 -3.49 16.51
N GLY A 191 -16.74 -2.19 16.62
CA GLY A 191 -15.50 -1.70 17.22
C GLY A 191 -14.25 -1.90 16.37
N GLY A 192 -14.42 -2.38 15.13
CA GLY A 192 -13.37 -2.59 14.15
C GLY A 192 -13.07 -1.39 13.27
N GLY A 193 -12.04 -1.54 12.44
CA GLY A 193 -11.68 -0.58 11.41
C GLY A 193 -10.92 -1.24 10.27
N ASP A 194 -10.37 -0.43 9.38
CA ASP A 194 -9.46 -0.90 8.35
C ASP A 194 -8.27 -1.62 8.99
N THR A 195 -7.78 -2.66 8.31
CA THR A 195 -6.60 -3.41 8.76
C THR A 195 -5.49 -3.35 7.73
N HIS A 196 -4.27 -3.45 8.24
CA HIS A 196 -3.07 -3.48 7.42
C HIS A 196 -2.08 -4.49 7.99
N TYR A 197 -1.46 -5.24 7.10
CA TYR A 197 -0.37 -6.14 7.40
C TYR A 197 0.74 -5.94 6.37
N SER A 198 1.96 -5.69 6.82
CA SER A 198 3.16 -5.61 5.98
C SER A 198 4.23 -6.48 6.59
N VAL A 199 4.91 -7.29 5.80
CA VAL A 199 6.14 -7.98 6.23
C VAL A 199 7.23 -7.79 5.19
N MET A 200 8.42 -7.46 5.67
CA MET A 200 9.67 -7.53 4.91
C MET A 200 10.58 -8.53 5.61
N ARG A 201 11.04 -9.57 4.89
CA ARG A 201 11.84 -10.65 5.46
C ARG A 201 13.32 -10.46 5.18
N GLY A 202 14.09 -10.26 6.25
CA GLY A 202 15.53 -10.08 6.21
C GLY A 202 16.26 -11.38 6.57
N THR A 203 17.53 -11.44 6.22
CA THR A 203 18.38 -12.57 6.59
C THR A 203 18.57 -12.70 8.11
N LYS A 204 18.41 -11.59 8.87
CA LYS A 204 18.55 -11.58 10.33
C LYS A 204 17.23 -11.51 11.10
N CYS A 205 16.21 -10.85 10.57
CA CYS A 205 14.90 -10.75 11.21
C CYS A 205 13.84 -10.36 10.18
N ASP A 206 12.58 -10.43 10.56
CA ASP A 206 11.47 -9.90 9.79
C ASP A 206 11.00 -8.59 10.42
N LEU A 207 10.71 -7.59 9.58
CA LEU A 207 10.10 -6.33 9.97
C LEU A 207 8.62 -6.41 9.61
N VAL A 208 7.74 -6.40 10.62
CA VAL A 208 6.31 -6.69 10.48
C VAL A 208 5.48 -5.53 10.98
N ILE A 209 4.63 -4.96 10.14
CA ILE A 209 3.59 -4.01 10.55
C ILE A 209 2.29 -4.79 10.72
N ARG A 210 1.63 -4.60 11.86
CA ARG A 210 0.25 -5.06 12.10
C ARG A 210 -0.63 -3.88 12.49
N GLN A 211 -1.85 -3.90 11.97
CA GLN A 211 -2.94 -3.01 12.33
C GLN A 211 -4.20 -3.87 12.43
N GLY A 212 -4.33 -4.61 13.53
CA GLY A 212 -5.49 -5.43 13.84
C GLY A 212 -6.15 -5.03 15.15
N ALA A 213 -7.06 -5.88 15.63
CA ALA A 213 -7.74 -5.69 16.91
C ALA A 213 -6.76 -5.62 18.09
N ASP A 214 -5.69 -6.43 18.06
CA ASP A 214 -4.64 -6.46 19.10
C ASP A 214 -3.88 -5.13 19.20
N GLU A 215 -3.70 -4.46 18.06
CA GLU A 215 -3.11 -3.11 17.97
C GLU A 215 -4.14 -1.99 18.10
N LYS A 216 -5.41 -2.31 18.36
CA LYS A 216 -6.53 -1.35 18.38
C LYS A 216 -6.63 -0.54 17.08
N PHE A 217 -6.35 -1.19 15.96
CA PHE A 217 -6.35 -0.60 14.61
C PHE A 217 -5.37 0.56 14.43
N VAL A 218 -4.29 0.59 15.21
CA VAL A 218 -3.17 1.53 15.03
C VAL A 218 -1.97 0.78 14.45
N PRO A 219 -1.40 1.19 13.30
CA PRO A 219 -0.20 0.57 12.75
C PRO A 219 0.91 0.46 13.79
N THR A 220 1.40 -0.75 13.98
CA THR A 220 2.47 -1.05 14.92
C THR A 220 3.53 -1.89 14.23
N LEU A 221 4.79 -1.43 14.32
CA LEU A 221 5.94 -2.12 13.77
C LEU A 221 6.55 -3.06 14.81
N TYR A 222 6.90 -4.26 14.37
CA TYR A 222 7.53 -5.32 15.13
C TYR A 222 8.80 -5.82 14.43
N VAL A 223 9.77 -6.27 15.22
CA VAL A 223 10.96 -7.00 14.77
C VAL A 223 10.87 -8.42 15.31
N GLU A 224 10.77 -9.39 14.42
CA GLU A 224 10.42 -10.78 14.75
C GLU A 224 11.27 -11.79 13.96
N ASN A 225 11.04 -13.08 14.20
CA ASN A 225 11.74 -14.18 13.51
C ASN A 225 13.26 -13.98 13.50
N ILE A 226 13.82 -13.64 14.66
CA ILE A 226 15.23 -13.31 14.84
C ILE A 226 16.10 -14.53 14.56
N ARG A 227 17.11 -14.35 13.71
CA ARG A 227 18.04 -15.37 13.19
C ARG A 227 19.47 -14.90 13.44
N GLY A 228 20.32 -15.82 13.89
CA GLY A 228 21.76 -15.56 14.06
C GLY A 228 22.15 -14.70 15.25
N SER A 229 21.20 -14.18 16.05
CA SER A 229 21.47 -13.44 17.29
C SER A 229 20.48 -13.79 18.40
N SER A 230 20.85 -13.51 19.64
CA SER A 230 19.92 -13.60 20.78
C SER A 230 18.97 -12.38 20.80
N LEU A 231 17.81 -12.50 21.46
CA LEU A 231 16.87 -11.38 21.61
C LEU A 231 17.50 -10.18 22.35
N PRO A 232 18.25 -10.35 23.47
CA PRO A 232 18.92 -9.23 24.13
C PRO A 232 19.95 -8.54 23.24
N GLU A 233 20.75 -9.31 22.49
CA GLU A 233 21.75 -8.77 21.57
C GLU A 233 21.11 -7.93 20.46
N LEU A 234 20.04 -8.43 19.82
CA LEU A 234 19.34 -7.66 18.80
C LEU A 234 18.66 -6.44 19.40
N ASN A 235 18.11 -6.53 20.61
CA ASN A 235 17.46 -5.40 21.28
C ASN A 235 18.44 -4.24 21.51
N GLU A 236 19.67 -4.52 21.94
CA GLU A 236 20.69 -3.47 22.12
C GLU A 236 21.10 -2.83 20.78
N LYS A 237 21.31 -3.64 19.74
CA LYS A 237 21.57 -3.12 18.38
C LYS A 237 20.41 -2.26 17.88
N LEU A 238 19.18 -2.72 18.09
CA LEU A 238 17.98 -2.04 17.67
C LEU A 238 17.80 -0.69 18.38
N LYS A 239 18.04 -0.60 19.69
CA LYS A 239 18.03 0.67 20.43
C LYS A 239 19.06 1.65 19.86
N ALA A 240 20.27 1.19 19.57
CA ALA A 240 21.31 2.03 18.96
C ALA A 240 20.89 2.52 17.57
N ALA A 241 20.34 1.63 16.72
CA ALA A 241 19.83 1.98 15.40
C ALA A 241 18.68 3.00 15.47
N LEU A 242 17.70 2.78 16.35
CA LEU A 242 16.58 3.71 16.56
C LEU A 242 17.05 5.09 17.01
N GLY A 243 18.08 5.16 17.86
CA GLY A 243 18.67 6.42 18.33
C GLY A 243 19.41 7.23 17.26
N GLN A 244 19.72 6.63 16.10
CA GLN A 244 20.34 7.32 14.96
C GLN A 244 19.31 7.82 13.93
N LEU A 245 18.05 7.40 14.04
CA LEU A 245 17.00 7.81 13.11
C LEU A 245 16.56 9.26 13.41
N PRO A 246 15.97 9.99 12.44
CA PRO A 246 15.49 11.36 12.63
C PRO A 246 14.18 11.44 13.44
N PHE A 247 14.03 10.56 14.44
CA PHE A 247 12.88 10.46 15.33
C PHE A 247 13.41 10.33 16.76
N ASP A 248 12.95 11.20 17.65
CA ASP A 248 13.30 11.08 19.07
C ASP A 248 12.36 10.10 19.79
N SER A 249 12.81 9.63 20.96
CA SER A 249 11.98 8.86 21.89
C SER A 249 11.39 7.56 21.34
N LEU A 250 11.96 7.01 20.27
CA LEU A 250 11.66 5.64 19.82
C LEU A 250 12.20 4.62 20.82
N MET A 251 11.45 3.56 21.08
CA MET A 251 11.87 2.49 21.98
C MET A 251 11.56 1.11 21.39
N ALA A 252 12.36 0.11 21.76
CA ALA A 252 12.08 -1.28 21.49
C ALA A 252 11.64 -1.97 22.79
N GLU A 253 10.44 -2.56 22.77
CA GLU A 253 9.82 -3.24 23.91
C GLU A 253 9.70 -4.72 23.63
N ASN A 254 9.97 -5.57 24.61
CA ASN A 254 9.72 -7.00 24.47
C ASN A 254 8.20 -7.25 24.43
N SER A 255 7.73 -7.92 23.39
CA SER A 255 6.31 -8.19 23.14
C SER A 255 5.95 -9.68 23.08
N GLY A 256 6.91 -10.57 23.38
CA GLY A 256 6.69 -12.01 23.39
C GLY A 256 8.00 -12.79 23.18
N ASN A 257 7.88 -14.12 23.06
CA ASN A 257 9.05 -14.97 22.82
C ASN A 257 9.63 -14.68 21.42
N LYS A 258 10.70 -13.86 21.40
CA LYS A 258 11.47 -13.44 20.21
C LYS A 258 10.83 -12.34 19.33
N ALA A 259 10.02 -11.46 19.92
CA ALA A 259 9.44 -10.31 19.21
C ALA A 259 9.71 -9.00 19.97
N LEU A 260 10.19 -7.98 19.26
CA LEU A 260 10.35 -6.61 19.76
C LEU A 260 9.33 -5.70 19.09
N LYS A 261 8.51 -5.02 19.88
CA LYS A 261 7.58 -3.99 19.43
C LYS A 261 8.27 -2.64 19.42
N ILE A 262 8.11 -1.87 18.35
CA ILE A 262 8.61 -0.50 18.27
C ILE A 262 7.56 0.44 18.84
N PHE A 263 7.87 1.05 20.00
CA PHE A 263 7.09 2.15 20.53
C PHE A 263 7.40 3.43 19.73
N ILE A 264 6.33 4.05 19.23
CA ILE A 264 6.39 5.28 18.43
C ILE A 264 5.56 6.35 19.14
N PRO A 265 6.18 7.48 19.55
CA PRO A 265 5.47 8.59 20.16
C PRO A 265 4.29 9.10 19.33
N THR A 266 3.18 9.44 19.99
CA THR A 266 1.95 9.91 19.34
C THR A 266 2.16 11.10 18.41
N LYS A 267 3.14 11.97 18.67
CA LYS A 267 3.46 13.11 17.81
C LYS A 267 3.88 12.75 16.38
N TYR A 268 4.34 11.52 16.15
CA TYR A 268 4.67 11.02 14.81
C TYR A 268 3.49 10.28 14.15
N ARG A 269 2.39 10.07 14.88
CA ARG A 269 1.17 9.46 14.38
C ARG A 269 0.22 10.55 13.90
N VAL A 270 0.63 11.23 12.83
CA VAL A 270 -0.15 12.28 12.18
C VAL A 270 -1.31 11.67 11.38
N SER A 271 -2.32 12.48 11.08
CA SER A 271 -3.50 12.05 10.34
C SER A 271 -3.23 11.78 8.87
N HIS A 272 -4.13 11.06 8.21
CA HIS A 272 -4.06 10.83 6.75
C HIS A 272 -4.14 12.15 5.94
N GLU A 273 -4.87 13.15 6.44
CA GLU A 273 -4.90 14.50 5.84
C GLU A 273 -3.54 15.19 5.92
N GLU A 274 -2.81 15.01 7.04
CA GLU A 274 -1.45 15.53 7.18
C GLU A 274 -0.47 14.82 6.23
N HIS A 275 -0.63 13.52 5.97
CA HIS A 275 0.12 12.81 4.94
C HIS A 275 -0.11 13.43 3.54
N PHE A 276 -1.36 13.75 3.20
CA PHE A 276 -1.68 14.48 1.96
C PHE A 276 -0.98 15.85 1.90
N GLY A 277 -0.97 16.57 3.01
CA GLY A 277 -0.23 17.82 3.15
C GLY A 277 1.28 17.65 2.93
N GLN A 278 1.87 16.55 3.41
CA GLN A 278 3.29 16.24 3.20
C GLN A 278 3.61 15.92 1.74
N VAL A 279 2.78 15.15 1.05
CA VAL A 279 2.93 14.91 -0.40
C VAL A 279 2.85 16.22 -1.17
N THR A 280 1.87 17.07 -0.83
CA THR A 280 1.71 18.41 -1.45
C THR A 280 2.96 19.26 -1.24
N ARG A 281 3.51 19.31 -0.02
CA ARG A 281 4.76 20.04 0.25
C ARG A 281 5.92 19.52 -0.59
N LYS A 282 6.08 18.20 -0.74
CA LYS A 282 7.10 17.62 -1.63
C LYS A 282 6.90 17.98 -3.08
N PHE A 283 5.66 17.98 -3.57
CA PHE A 283 5.39 18.43 -4.93
C PHE A 283 5.75 19.91 -5.16
N LEU A 284 5.48 20.79 -4.18
CA LEU A 284 5.88 22.20 -4.25
C LEU A 284 7.41 22.37 -4.28
N GLU A 285 8.15 21.60 -3.47
CA GLU A 285 9.63 21.57 -3.52
C GLU A 285 10.13 21.16 -4.92
N TYR A 286 9.52 20.14 -5.54
CA TYR A 286 9.87 19.73 -6.91
C TYR A 286 9.50 20.76 -7.97
N MET A 287 8.40 21.48 -7.78
CA MET A 287 7.98 22.56 -8.67
C MET A 287 8.98 23.71 -8.63
N GLU A 288 9.49 24.08 -7.45
CA GLU A 288 10.57 25.06 -7.30
C GLU A 288 11.88 24.59 -7.94
N ALA A 289 12.22 23.30 -7.77
CA ALA A 289 13.40 22.71 -8.40
C ALA A 289 13.24 22.49 -9.93
N GLY A 290 12.03 22.56 -10.46
CA GLY A 290 11.70 22.29 -11.87
C GLY A 290 11.85 20.84 -12.31
N LYS A 291 12.05 19.90 -11.37
CA LYS A 291 12.25 18.46 -11.68
C LYS A 291 11.88 17.55 -10.52
N LEU A 292 11.48 16.33 -10.87
CA LEU A 292 11.37 15.20 -9.94
C LEU A 292 12.75 14.50 -9.79
N PRO A 293 12.99 13.76 -8.70
CA PRO A 293 14.09 12.80 -8.60
C PRO A 293 14.07 11.81 -9.78
N GLU A 294 15.26 11.37 -10.21
CA GLU A 294 15.43 10.55 -11.42
C GLU A 294 14.65 9.23 -11.40
N TRP A 295 14.38 8.69 -10.20
CA TRP A 295 13.66 7.44 -10.00
C TRP A 295 12.13 7.59 -9.95
N GLU A 296 11.57 8.79 -9.74
CA GLU A 296 10.13 8.95 -9.51
C GLU A 296 9.29 8.63 -10.76
N VAL A 297 9.69 9.15 -11.94
CA VAL A 297 8.95 8.90 -13.19
C VAL A 297 9.04 7.42 -13.61
N PRO A 298 10.24 6.80 -13.68
CA PRO A 298 10.34 5.36 -13.94
C PRO A 298 9.61 4.50 -12.91
N GLY A 299 9.65 4.88 -11.63
CA GLY A 299 8.91 4.23 -10.54
C GLY A 299 7.39 4.29 -10.77
N MET A 300 6.84 5.46 -11.07
CA MET A 300 5.42 5.60 -11.41
C MET A 300 5.03 4.74 -12.63
N ILE A 301 5.82 4.78 -13.71
CA ILE A 301 5.56 3.97 -14.91
C ILE A 301 5.56 2.46 -14.57
N THR A 302 6.53 2.00 -13.80
CA THR A 302 6.65 0.60 -13.38
C THR A 302 5.52 0.19 -12.44
N LYS A 303 5.15 1.05 -11.49
CA LYS A 303 4.02 0.86 -10.57
C LYS A 303 2.70 0.62 -11.32
N TYR A 304 2.36 1.51 -12.24
CA TYR A 304 1.14 1.36 -13.03
C TYR A 304 1.22 0.22 -14.04
N TYR A 305 2.42 -0.14 -14.52
CA TYR A 305 2.61 -1.35 -15.32
C TYR A 305 2.27 -2.60 -14.51
N THR A 306 2.79 -2.71 -13.28
CA THR A 306 2.55 -3.85 -12.40
C THR A 306 1.07 -4.06 -12.12
N THR A 307 0.36 -3.00 -11.71
CA THR A 307 -1.07 -3.12 -11.34
C THR A 307 -1.94 -3.44 -12.54
N THR A 308 -1.78 -2.74 -13.67
CA THR A 308 -2.60 -2.99 -14.87
C THR A 308 -2.27 -4.34 -15.52
N SER A 309 -1.01 -4.76 -15.53
CA SER A 309 -0.65 -6.09 -16.02
C SER A 309 -1.20 -7.21 -15.10
N ALA A 310 -1.28 -6.97 -13.79
CA ALA A 310 -1.94 -7.90 -12.87
C ALA A 310 -3.45 -7.99 -13.13
N LEU A 311 -4.11 -6.86 -13.44
CA LEU A 311 -5.52 -6.86 -13.86
C LEU A 311 -5.74 -7.68 -15.13
N LYS A 312 -4.85 -7.54 -16.11
CA LYS A 312 -4.91 -8.36 -17.34
C LYS A 312 -4.85 -9.85 -17.01
N LEU A 313 -3.86 -10.26 -16.21
CA LEU A 313 -3.68 -11.66 -15.81
C LEU A 313 -4.86 -12.18 -14.98
N ALA A 314 -5.47 -11.34 -14.13
CA ALA A 314 -6.61 -11.72 -13.30
C ALA A 314 -7.93 -11.88 -14.09
N LYS A 315 -7.99 -11.42 -15.35
CA LYS A 315 -9.13 -11.55 -16.25
C LYS A 315 -9.05 -12.78 -17.18
N GLU A 316 -7.89 -13.44 -17.22
CA GLU A 316 -7.63 -14.67 -17.98
C GLU A 316 -8.06 -15.91 -17.18
#